data_AF-A0A1V5X594-F1
#
_entry.id   AF-A0A1V5X594-F1
#
_cell.length_a   1.000
_cell.length_b   1.000
_cell.length_c   1.000
_cell.angle_alpha   90.00
_cell.angle_beta   90.00
_cell.angle_gamma   90.00
#
_symmetry.space_group_name_H-M   'P 1'
#
loop_
_entity.id
_entity.type
_entity.pdbx_description
1 polymer ?
#
loop_
_entity_poly.entity_id
_entity_poly.type
_entity_poly.pdbx_seq_one_letter_code
_entity_poly.pdbx_strand_id
1 'polypeptide(L)'
;MILQSNDYNPLPAIIELIPKEPTEVRRCLFDAIRKELFKGGVVCESDEEVEIALETLAELDLVIISKTKYNSFIIKRGPNGQITQ
;
A
#
# COMPACT_ATOMS: atom_id res chain seq x y z
N MET A 1 4.90 13.28 -21.90
CA MET A 1 6.17 12.96 -21.23
C MET A 1 6.18 11.45 -21.05
N ILE A 2 6.97 10.72 -21.83
CA ILE A 2 7.02 9.25 -21.76
C ILE A 2 7.93 8.91 -20.59
N LEU A 3 7.33 8.52 -19.45
CA LEU A 3 8.06 8.10 -18.27
C LEU A 3 8.84 6.83 -18.64
N GLN A 4 10.17 6.92 -18.61
CA GLN A 4 11.05 5.77 -18.74
C GLN A 4 10.66 4.75 -17.68
N SER A 5 10.50 3.49 -18.10
CA SER A 5 10.30 2.35 -17.22
C SER A 5 11.41 2.33 -16.20
N ASN A 6 11.14 2.89 -15.03
CA ASN A 6 12.04 2.84 -13.90
C ASN A 6 12.04 1.38 -13.44
N ASP A 7 13.20 0.75 -13.29
CA ASP A 7 13.35 -0.56 -12.62
C ASP A 7 12.99 -0.49 -11.11
N TYR A 8 12.26 0.54 -10.69
CA TYR A 8 11.83 0.76 -9.33
C TYR A 8 10.66 -0.16 -9.01
N ASN A 9 10.92 -1.15 -8.16
CA ASN A 9 9.86 -1.94 -7.54
C ASN A 9 9.28 -1.15 -6.35
N PRO A 10 8.00 -0.72 -6.38
CA PRO A 10 7.40 0.05 -5.30
C PRO A 10 7.00 -0.81 -4.09
N LEU A 11 6.92 -2.14 -4.25
CA LEU A 11 6.41 -3.04 -3.22
C LEU A 11 7.21 -3.01 -1.91
N PRO A 12 8.56 -3.07 -1.91
CA PRO A 12 9.33 -3.01 -0.67
C PRO A 12 9.09 -1.72 0.10
N ALA A 13 9.06 -0.57 -0.60
CA ALA A 13 8.80 0.72 0.01
C ALA A 13 7.38 0.82 0.59
N ILE A 14 6.37 0.29 -0.12
CA ILE A 14 4.99 0.24 0.39
C ILE A 14 4.90 -0.62 1.65
N ILE A 15 5.54 -1.80 1.66
CA ILE A 15 5.57 -2.68 2.85
C ILE A 15 6.27 -1.99 4.03
N GLU A 16 7.33 -1.22 3.76
CA GLU A 16 8.03 -0.45 4.79
C GLU A 16 7.14 0.64 5.42
N LEU A 17 6.35 1.34 4.60
CA LEU A 17 5.39 2.36 5.04
C LEU A 17 4.29 1.77 5.94
N ILE A 18 3.97 0.50 5.75
CA ILE A 18 2.91 -0.16 6.52
C ILE A 18 3.44 -0.53 7.91
N PRO A 19 2.77 -0.08 8.98
CA PRO A 19 3.21 -0.38 10.33
C PRO A 19 3.12 -1.87 10.64
N LYS A 20 4.07 -2.34 11.46
CA LYS A 20 4.07 -3.73 11.97
C LYS A 20 2.88 -3.98 12.90
N GLU A 21 2.48 -2.95 13.65
CA GLU A 21 1.34 -2.99 14.56
C GLU A 21 0.06 -2.53 13.86
N PRO A 22 -1.11 -3.09 14.22
CA PRO A 22 -2.39 -2.66 13.69
C PRO A 22 -2.61 -1.17 13.92
N THR A 23 -2.69 -0.41 12.83
CA THR A 23 -2.85 1.05 12.88
C THR A 23 -4.00 1.47 11.98
N GLU A 24 -4.77 2.45 12.42
CA GLU A 24 -5.80 3.06 11.59
C GLU A 24 -5.17 3.74 10.37
N VAL A 25 -5.66 3.40 9.19
CA VAL A 25 -5.22 3.99 7.93
C VAL A 25 -5.67 5.44 7.91
N ARG A 26 -4.69 6.34 7.91
CA ARG A 26 -4.89 7.78 7.72
C ARG A 26 -4.63 8.16 6.27
N ARG A 27 -5.21 9.29 5.84
CA ARG A 27 -4.97 9.85 4.50
C ARG A 27 -3.49 10.00 4.14
N CYS A 28 -2.65 10.33 5.12
CA CYS A 28 -1.20 10.40 4.94
C CYS A 28 -0.58 9.09 4.46
N LEU A 29 -1.09 7.94 4.89
CA LEU A 29 -0.62 6.64 4.45
C LEU A 29 -1.06 6.36 3.01
N PHE A 30 -2.31 6.69 2.65
CA PHE A 30 -2.80 6.62 1.27
C PHE A 30 -1.95 7.45 0.31
N ASP A 31 -1.66 8.70 0.67
CA ASP A 31 -0.85 9.59 -0.16
C ASP A 31 0.59 9.09 -0.32
N ALA A 32 1.15 8.49 0.75
CA ALA A 32 2.47 7.88 0.70
C ALA A 32 2.49 6.66 -0.23
N ILE A 33 1.52 5.76 -0.12
CA ILE A 33 1.40 4.57 -0.99
C ILE A 33 1.18 4.99 -2.45
N ARG A 34 0.27 5.93 -2.70
CA ARG A 34 0.02 6.49 -4.04
C ARG A 34 1.30 7.05 -4.66
N LYS A 35 2.12 7.75 -3.87
CA LYS A 35 3.40 8.29 -4.33
C LYS A 35 4.39 7.19 -4.69
N GLU A 36 4.47 6.11 -3.92
CA GLU A 36 5.34 4.97 -4.24
C GLU A 36 4.88 4.23 -5.50
N LEU A 37 3.57 3.98 -5.63
CA LEU A 37 2.98 3.40 -6.83
C LEU A 37 3.29 4.25 -8.07
N PHE A 38 3.15 5.57 -7.97
CA PHE A 38 3.46 6.51 -9.06
C PHE A 38 4.93 6.42 -9.50
N LYS A 39 5.88 6.32 -8.56
CA LYS A 39 7.31 6.12 -8.89
C LYS A 39 7.56 4.79 -9.62
N GLY A 40 6.77 3.76 -9.32
CA GLY A 40 6.78 2.46 -10.00
C GLY A 40 6.02 2.44 -11.33
N GLY A 41 5.49 3.58 -11.78
CA GLY A 41 4.73 3.69 -13.03
C GLY A 41 3.24 3.38 -12.92
N VAL A 42 2.72 3.14 -11.71
CA VAL A 42 1.30 2.93 -11.46
C VAL A 42 0.65 4.25 -11.07
N VAL A 43 -0.15 4.81 -11.95
CA VAL A 43 -0.88 6.06 -11.71
C VAL A 43 -2.25 5.73 -11.14
N CYS A 44 -2.50 6.11 -9.88
CA CYS A 44 -3.83 6.00 -9.26
C CYS A 44 -4.53 7.37 -9.29
N GLU A 45 -5.62 7.51 -10.03
CA GLU A 45 -6.38 8.75 -10.23
C GLU A 45 -7.42 9.00 -9.13
N SER A 46 -7.86 7.95 -8.44
CA SER A 46 -8.84 8.02 -7.36
C SER A 46 -8.32 7.37 -6.08
N ASP A 47 -8.96 7.66 -4.94
CA ASP A 47 -8.67 6.97 -3.67
C ASP A 47 -9.08 5.49 -3.75
N GLU A 48 -10.14 5.19 -4.52
CA GLU A 48 -10.63 3.82 -4.80
C GLU A 48 -9.57 2.96 -5.50
N GLU A 49 -8.80 3.52 -6.44
CA GLU A 49 -7.72 2.77 -7.10
C GLU A 49 -6.58 2.41 -6.15
N VAL A 50 -6.31 3.28 -5.17
CA VAL A 50 -5.32 2.98 -4.12
C VAL A 50 -5.88 1.93 -3.15
N GLU A 51 -7.18 1.96 -2.86
CA GLU A 51 -7.85 0.91 -2.09
C GLU A 51 -7.76 -0.44 -2.80
N ILE A 52 -8.02 -0.50 -4.10
CA ILE A 52 -7.90 -1.73 -4.90
C ILE A 52 -6.45 -2.25 -4.88
N ALA A 53 -5.46 -1.36 -5.00
CA ALA A 53 -4.05 -1.75 -4.89
C ALA A 53 -3.74 -2.34 -3.51
N LEU A 54 -4.27 -1.75 -2.44
CA LEU A 54 -4.15 -2.25 -1.07
C LEU A 54 -4.85 -3.60 -0.87
N GLU A 55 -6.05 -3.78 -1.42
CA GLU A 55 -6.78 -5.05 -1.38
C GLU A 55 -6.01 -6.14 -2.13
N THR A 56 -5.40 -5.82 -3.28
CA THR A 56 -4.52 -6.74 -4.03
C THR A 56 -3.30 -7.16 -3.20
N LEU A 57 -2.69 -6.23 -2.46
CA LEU A 57 -1.60 -6.56 -1.53
C LEU A 57 -2.08 -7.47 -0.38
N ALA A 58 -3.34 -7.34 0.03
CA ALA A 58 -3.92 -8.18 1.07
C ALA A 58 -4.19 -9.60 0.56
N GLU A 59 -4.62 -9.75 -0.70
CA GLU A 59 -4.78 -11.07 -1.36
C GLU A 59 -3.45 -11.82 -1.48
N LEU A 60 -2.33 -11.10 -1.61
CA LEU A 60 -0.97 -11.66 -1.63
C LEU A 60 -0.37 -11.92 -0.24
N ASP A 61 -1.16 -11.74 0.83
CA ASP A 61 -0.74 -11.86 2.23
C ASP A 61 0.45 -10.93 2.60
N LEU A 62 0.67 -9.84 1.83
CA LEU A 62 1.70 -8.84 2.13
C LEU A 62 1.23 -7.87 3.21
N VAL A 63 -0.07 -7.62 3.27
CA VAL A 63 -0.71 -6.69 4.21
C VAL A 63 -2.00 -7.32 4.74
N ILE A 64 -2.44 -6.92 5.92
CA ILE A 64 -3.73 -7.33 6.47
C ILE A 64 -4.55 -6.07 6.67
N ILE A 65 -5.73 -6.04 6.06
CA ILE A 65 -6.67 -4.93 6.13
C ILE A 65 -7.93 -5.40 6.85
N SER A 66 -8.38 -4.63 7.84
CA SER A 66 -9.61 -4.88 8.58
C SER A 66 -10.52 -3.67 8.47
N LYS A 67 -11.72 -3.86 7.91
CA LYS A 67 -12.75 -2.82 7.76
C LYS A 67 -13.43 -2.59 9.12
N THR A 68 -13.38 -1.35 9.63
CA THR A 68 -14.15 -0.97 10.83
C THR A 68 -15.51 -0.39 10.45
N LYS A 69 -16.41 -0.24 11.43
CA LYS A 69 -17.80 0.20 11.23
C LYS A 69 -17.96 1.64 10.74
N TYR A 70 -16.90 2.45 10.73
CA TYR A 70 -16.96 3.90 10.49
C TYR A 70 -16.15 4.36 9.28
N ASN A 71 -16.09 3.54 8.22
CA ASN A 71 -15.33 3.85 7.00
C ASN A 71 -13.82 4.05 7.23
N SER A 72 -13.30 3.60 8.38
CA SER A 72 -11.88 3.52 8.64
C SER A 72 -11.41 2.07 8.56
N PHE A 73 -10.19 1.88 8.09
CA PHE A 73 -9.59 0.57 7.92
C PHE A 73 -8.37 0.48 8.82
N ILE A 74 -8.16 -0.66 9.47
CA ILE A 74 -6.93 -0.95 10.20
C ILE A 74 -6.02 -1.73 9.27
N ILE A 75 -4.79 -1.27 9.11
CA ILE A 75 -3.76 -1.96 8.33
C ILE A 75 -2.63 -2.43 9.24
N LYS A 76 -2.07 -3.59 8.92
CA LYS A 76 -0.80 -4.08 9.45
C LYS A 76 -0.07 -4.88 8.38
N ARG A 77 1.22 -5.15 8.60
CA ARG A 77 1.97 -6.06 7.73
C ARG A 77 1.39 -7.48 7.80
N GLY A 78 1.26 -8.10 6.63
CA GLY A 78 0.90 -9.51 6.48
C GLY A 78 2.11 -10.42 6.70
N PRO A 79 1.89 -11.74 6.75
CA PRO A 79 2.95 -12.72 6.96
C PRO A 79 4.05 -12.66 5.89
N ASN A 80 3.69 -12.38 4.62
CA ASN A 80 4.65 -12.24 3.53
C ASN A 80 5.26 -10.84 3.44
N GLY A 81 4.69 -9.85 4.14
CA GLY A 81 5.23 -8.50 4.29
C GLY A 81 6.25 -8.37 5.43
N GLN A 82 6.53 -9.46 6.14
CA GLN A 82 7.67 -9.50 7.05
C GLN A 82 8.93 -9.63 6.19
N ILE A 83 9.56 -8.50 5.87
CA ILE A 83 10.90 -8.48 5.28
C ILE A 83 11.79 -9.27 6.24
N THR A 84 12.05 -10.53 5.92
CA THR A 84 13.09 -11.34 6.54
C THR A 84 14.41 -10.65 6.27
N GLN A 85 15.05 -10.18 7.35
CA GLN A 85 16.44 -9.75 7.32
C GLN A 85 17.35 -10.89 6.86
#